data_AF-A0A736RAL3-F1
#
_entry.id   AF-A0A736RAL3-F1
#
_cell.length_a   1.000
_cell.length_b   1.000
_cell.length_c   1.000
_cell.angle_alpha   90.00
_cell.angle_beta   90.00
_cell.angle_gamma   90.00
#
_symmetry.space_group_name_H-M   'P 1'
#
loop_
_entity.id
_entity.type
_entity.pdbx_description
1 polymer ?
#
loop_
_entity_poly.entity_id
_entity_poly.type
_entity_poly.pdbx_seq_one_letter_code
_entity_poly.pdbx_strand_id
1 'polypeptide(L)'
;MKNAVDATVSFYQTLTEKYGEKYSLIAQELAEKSKGKKIGNVDEALAAFEKYKDVLDKKFSKADRDAIVNALKSFNYDDWAKHLDQFAKYLKITGHVSFGYDVVSDVLKASETGDWKPLFITLEQKVLDTGMSYLVVLMFSLIAGTTLGIFGVAIITAILCSFVDKYILNALNDALGI
;
A
#
# COMPACT_ATOMS: atom_id res chain seq x y z
N MET A 1 22.83 0.35 4.75
CA MET A 1 21.84 -0.22 5.69
C MET A 1 21.39 0.80 6.73
N LYS A 2 22.30 1.41 7.53
CA LYS A 2 21.94 2.42 8.55
C LYS A 2 20.97 3.51 8.02
N ASN A 3 21.30 4.15 6.90
CA ASN A 3 20.45 5.19 6.30
C ASN A 3 19.07 4.71 5.83
N ALA A 4 18.92 3.43 5.43
CA ALA A 4 17.62 2.89 5.00
C ALA A 4 16.73 2.52 6.20
N VAL A 5 17.35 2.05 7.29
CA VAL A 5 16.66 1.83 8.57
C VAL A 5 16.20 3.16 9.14
N ASP A 6 17.07 4.16 9.21
CA ASP A 6 16.75 5.49 9.74
C ASP A 6 15.60 6.14 8.93
N ALA A 7 15.67 6.07 7.59
CA ALA A 7 14.60 6.59 6.72
C ALA A 7 13.26 5.86 6.91
N THR A 8 13.28 4.55 7.12
CA THR A 8 12.06 3.77 7.36
C THR A 8 11.47 4.09 8.75
N VAL A 9 12.31 4.32 9.75
CA VAL A 9 11.87 4.80 11.08
C VAL A 9 11.20 6.17 10.96
N SER A 10 11.81 7.10 10.22
CA SER A 10 11.23 8.41 9.96
C SER A 10 9.91 8.31 9.19
N PHE A 11 9.79 7.39 8.23
CA PHE A 11 8.51 7.10 7.57
C PHE A 11 7.43 6.68 8.57
N TYR A 12 7.71 5.76 9.49
CA TYR A 12 6.75 5.36 10.53
C TYR A 12 6.39 6.50 11.49
N GLN A 13 7.33 7.39 11.81
CA GLN A 13 7.04 8.60 12.57
C GLN A 13 6.07 9.52 11.81
N THR A 14 6.32 9.75 10.52
CA THR A 14 5.40 10.50 9.66
C THR A 14 4.01 9.85 9.59
N LEU A 15 3.92 8.52 9.55
CA LEU A 15 2.63 7.83 9.62
C LEU A 15 1.90 8.09 10.94
N THR A 16 2.63 8.07 12.06
CA THR A 16 2.08 8.38 13.39
C THR A 16 1.56 9.81 13.44
N GLU A 17 2.33 10.78 12.93
CA GLU A 17 1.95 12.19 12.92
C GLU A 17 0.71 12.45 12.05
N LYS A 18 0.62 11.80 10.88
CA LYS A 18 -0.45 12.06 9.90
C LYS A 18 -1.72 11.26 10.14
N TYR A 19 -1.59 10.01 10.60
CA TYR A 19 -2.69 9.05 10.63
C TYR A 19 -2.85 8.32 11.97
N GLY A 20 -1.99 8.63 12.96
CA GLY A 20 -2.06 8.08 14.31
C GLY A 20 -1.17 6.86 14.52
N GLU A 21 -0.84 6.62 15.80
CA GLU A 21 0.07 5.56 16.24
C GLU A 21 -0.42 4.16 15.85
N LYS A 22 -1.73 3.89 16.00
CA LYS A 22 -2.32 2.60 15.63
C LYS A 22 -2.10 2.25 14.16
N TYR A 23 -2.23 3.24 13.26
CA TYR A 23 -1.99 3.04 11.85
C TYR A 23 -0.51 2.76 11.55
N SER A 24 0.40 3.50 12.19
CA SER A 24 1.85 3.24 12.06
C SER A 24 2.23 1.83 12.52
N LEU A 25 1.60 1.33 13.58
CA LEU A 25 1.80 -0.06 14.04
C LEU A 25 1.27 -1.09 13.03
N ILE A 26 0.11 -0.84 12.40
CA ILE A 26 -0.39 -1.69 11.31
C ILE A 26 0.61 -1.74 10.15
N ALA A 27 1.18 -0.60 9.75
CA ALA A 27 2.19 -0.57 8.70
C ALA A 27 3.42 -1.41 9.08
N GLN A 28 3.94 -1.25 10.30
CA GLN A 28 5.05 -2.06 10.80
C GLN A 28 4.73 -3.55 10.81
N GLU A 29 3.53 -3.93 11.25
CA GLU A 29 3.07 -5.31 11.27
C GLU A 29 2.98 -5.92 9.86
N LEU A 30 2.43 -5.18 8.89
CA LEU A 30 2.38 -5.61 7.48
C LEU A 30 3.78 -5.82 6.90
N ALA A 31 4.72 -4.92 7.20
CA ALA A 31 6.11 -5.03 6.77
C ALA A 31 6.85 -6.23 7.39
N GLU A 32 6.53 -6.60 8.63
CA GLU A 32 7.09 -7.79 9.27
C GLU A 32 6.45 -9.07 8.69
N LYS A 33 5.12 -9.11 8.61
CA LYS A 33 4.36 -10.26 8.11
C LYS A 33 4.60 -10.57 6.63
N SER A 34 5.08 -9.61 5.84
CA SER A 34 5.41 -9.84 4.43
C SER A 34 6.70 -10.65 4.25
N LYS A 35 7.62 -10.65 5.23
CA LYS A 35 8.94 -11.28 5.10
C LYS A 35 8.81 -12.79 4.97
N GLY A 36 9.27 -13.34 3.84
CA GLY A 36 9.22 -14.78 3.55
C GLY A 36 7.81 -15.35 3.34
N LYS A 37 6.77 -14.51 3.35
CA LYS A 37 5.39 -14.94 3.14
C LYS A 37 5.17 -15.34 1.68
N LYS A 38 4.54 -16.49 1.47
CA LYS A 38 4.06 -16.94 0.16
C LYS A 38 2.74 -16.28 -0.19
N ILE A 39 2.50 -16.06 -1.47
CA ILE A 39 1.20 -15.59 -1.94
C ILE A 39 0.10 -16.60 -1.60
N GLY A 40 -1.05 -16.07 -1.18
CA GLY A 40 -2.28 -16.82 -1.01
C GLY A 40 -3.09 -16.84 -2.31
N ASN A 41 -4.40 -17.02 -2.19
CA ASN A 41 -5.32 -16.96 -3.31
C ASN A 41 -5.67 -15.48 -3.63
N VAL A 42 -5.44 -15.03 -4.87
CA VAL A 42 -5.70 -13.65 -5.30
C VAL A 42 -7.19 -13.30 -5.34
N ASP A 43 -8.07 -14.24 -5.67
CA ASP A 43 -9.51 -14.02 -5.69
C ASP A 43 -10.05 -13.79 -4.27
N GLU A 44 -9.52 -14.50 -3.28
CA GLU A 44 -9.84 -14.25 -1.86
C GLU A 44 -9.34 -12.88 -1.40
N ALA A 45 -8.16 -12.46 -1.85
CA ALA A 45 -7.60 -11.15 -1.55
C ALA A 45 -8.50 -10.05 -2.16
N LEU A 46 -8.85 -10.18 -3.44
CA LEU A 46 -9.73 -9.24 -4.13
C LEU A 46 -11.09 -9.15 -3.43
N ALA A 47 -11.72 -10.29 -3.10
CA ALA A 47 -13.00 -10.31 -2.41
C ALA A 47 -12.94 -9.65 -1.02
N ALA A 48 -11.85 -9.85 -0.27
CA ALA A 48 -11.66 -9.20 1.02
C ALA A 48 -11.50 -7.67 0.88
N PHE A 49 -10.73 -7.24 -0.13
CA PHE A 49 -10.56 -5.83 -0.46
C PHE A 49 -11.87 -5.18 -0.89
N GLU A 50 -12.61 -5.77 -1.83
CA GLU A 50 -13.89 -5.23 -2.32
C GLU A 50 -14.91 -5.10 -1.19
N LYS A 51 -15.01 -6.11 -0.33
CA LYS A 51 -15.88 -6.05 0.86
C LYS A 51 -15.51 -4.88 1.78
N TYR A 52 -14.23 -4.65 2.03
CA TYR A 52 -13.77 -3.53 2.84
C TYR A 52 -14.04 -2.18 2.14
N LYS A 53 -13.71 -2.09 0.85
CA LYS A 53 -13.92 -0.91 0.02
C LYS A 53 -15.40 -0.50 -0.02
N ASP A 54 -16.32 -1.45 -0.13
CA ASP A 54 -17.77 -1.16 -0.13
C ASP A 54 -18.27 -0.54 1.17
N VAL A 55 -17.65 -0.90 2.30
CA VAL A 55 -17.93 -0.26 3.60
C VAL A 55 -17.34 1.15 3.60
N LEU A 56 -16.11 1.30 3.12
CA LEU A 56 -15.40 2.57 3.08
C LEU A 56 -16.09 3.59 2.17
N ASP A 57 -16.52 3.18 0.96
CA ASP A 57 -17.21 4.02 -0.03
C ASP A 57 -18.53 4.59 0.50
N LYS A 58 -19.15 3.97 1.50
CA LYS A 58 -20.36 4.48 2.16
C LYS A 58 -20.06 5.55 3.20
N LYS A 59 -18.84 5.56 3.75
CA LYS A 59 -18.38 6.55 4.74
C LYS A 59 -17.81 7.81 4.09
N PHE A 60 -17.34 7.70 2.86
CA PHE A 60 -16.64 8.77 2.15
C PHE A 60 -17.43 9.29 0.95
N SER A 61 -17.41 10.61 0.76
CA SER A 61 -18.10 11.23 -0.37
C SER A 61 -17.41 10.93 -1.69
N LYS A 62 -18.05 11.23 -2.82
CA LYS A 62 -17.37 11.18 -4.12
C LYS A 62 -16.15 12.12 -4.15
N ALA A 63 -16.21 13.30 -3.54
CA ALA A 63 -15.11 14.24 -3.54
C ALA A 63 -13.88 13.69 -2.79
N ASP A 64 -14.09 13.01 -1.66
CA ASP A 64 -13.01 12.35 -0.91
C ASP A 64 -12.34 11.25 -1.74
N ARG A 65 -13.14 10.53 -2.54
CA ARG A 65 -12.67 9.48 -3.45
C ARG A 65 -11.97 10.05 -4.69
N ASP A 66 -12.42 11.18 -5.21
CA ASP A 66 -11.77 11.86 -6.33
C ASP A 66 -10.44 12.52 -5.88
N ALA A 67 -10.24 12.76 -4.57
CA ALA A 67 -9.00 13.30 -4.03
C ALA A 67 -7.79 12.36 -4.19
N ILE A 68 -7.97 11.02 -4.08
CA ILE A 68 -6.88 10.08 -4.37
C ILE A 68 -6.50 10.14 -5.85
N VAL A 69 -7.47 10.23 -6.77
CA VAL A 69 -7.21 10.36 -8.22
C VAL A 69 -6.35 11.60 -8.51
N ASN A 70 -6.70 12.74 -7.91
CA ASN A 70 -5.93 13.96 -8.07
C ASN A 70 -4.51 13.86 -7.50
N ALA A 71 -4.36 13.26 -6.31
CA ALA A 71 -3.05 13.04 -5.68
C ALA A 71 -2.14 12.11 -6.50
N LEU A 72 -2.71 11.11 -7.17
CA LEU A 72 -1.97 10.20 -8.05
C LEU A 72 -1.64 10.82 -9.42
N LYS A 73 -2.47 11.73 -9.94
CA LYS A 73 -2.17 12.49 -11.17
C LYS A 73 -1.00 13.46 -11.00
N SER A 74 -0.82 14.01 -9.80
CA SER A 74 0.30 14.90 -9.45
C SER A 74 1.48 14.17 -8.82
N PHE A 75 1.58 12.84 -8.97
CA PHE A 75 2.56 12.03 -8.27
C PHE A 75 3.99 12.28 -8.77
N ASN A 76 4.95 12.41 -7.84
CA ASN A 76 6.35 12.61 -8.17
C ASN A 76 7.09 11.27 -8.28
N TYR A 77 7.35 10.83 -9.51
CA TYR A 77 8.06 9.57 -9.78
C TYR A 77 9.53 9.58 -9.34
N ASP A 78 10.20 10.73 -9.30
CA ASP A 78 11.61 10.82 -8.89
C ASP A 78 11.77 10.57 -7.38
N ASP A 79 10.84 11.06 -6.56
CA ASP A 79 10.86 10.82 -5.11
C ASP A 79 10.42 9.39 -4.77
N TRP A 80 9.45 8.86 -5.52
CA TRP A 80 9.02 7.47 -5.39
C TRP A 80 10.14 6.47 -5.65
N ALA A 81 10.95 6.67 -6.70
CA ALA A 81 12.09 5.80 -6.99
C ALA A 81 13.09 5.74 -5.83
N LYS A 82 13.33 6.86 -5.13
CA LYS A 82 14.19 6.90 -3.93
C LYS A 82 13.58 6.07 -2.79
N HIS A 83 12.28 6.19 -2.56
CA HIS A 83 11.58 5.42 -1.53
C HIS A 83 11.56 3.92 -1.82
N LEU A 84 11.40 3.52 -3.10
CA LEU A 84 11.45 2.12 -3.51
C LEU A 84 12.80 1.47 -3.12
N ASP A 85 13.91 2.13 -3.45
CA ASP A 85 15.25 1.65 -3.08
C ASP A 85 15.46 1.60 -1.56
N GLN A 86 14.99 2.61 -0.83
CA GLN A 86 15.07 2.65 0.63
C GLN A 86 14.32 1.48 1.28
N PHE A 87 13.05 1.27 0.93
CA PHE A 87 12.24 0.21 1.53
C PHE A 87 12.70 -1.19 1.10
N ALA A 88 13.15 -1.36 -0.15
CA ALA A 88 13.74 -2.62 -0.61
C ALA A 88 14.99 -3.01 0.21
N LYS A 89 15.88 -2.04 0.49
CA LYS A 89 17.04 -2.22 1.36
C LYS A 89 16.64 -2.54 2.80
N TYR A 90 15.62 -1.88 3.34
CA TYR A 90 15.12 -2.14 4.69
C TYR A 90 14.54 -3.56 4.84
N LEU A 91 13.72 -3.99 3.87
CA LEU A 91 13.12 -5.33 3.84
C LEU A 91 14.07 -6.43 3.36
N LYS A 92 15.33 -6.08 3.04
CA LYS A 92 16.37 -7.00 2.57
C LYS A 92 15.92 -7.82 1.35
N ILE A 93 15.22 -7.20 0.40
CA ILE A 93 14.88 -7.87 -0.85
C ILE A 93 16.16 -8.02 -1.67
N THR A 94 16.66 -9.26 -1.77
CA THR A 94 17.95 -9.60 -2.40
C THR A 94 17.82 -10.01 -3.88
N GLY A 95 16.60 -10.12 -4.40
CA GLY A 95 16.34 -10.43 -5.81
C GLY A 95 16.52 -9.23 -6.75
N HIS A 96 16.53 -9.48 -8.06
CA HIS A 96 16.54 -8.43 -9.06
C HIS A 96 15.15 -7.75 -9.07
N VAL A 97 14.97 -6.76 -8.20
CA VAL A 97 13.74 -5.98 -8.14
C VAL A 97 13.71 -5.05 -9.34
N SER A 98 12.85 -5.33 -10.31
CA SER A 98 12.54 -4.36 -11.36
C SER A 98 11.74 -3.23 -10.74
N PHE A 99 12.37 -2.08 -10.52
CA PHE A 99 11.72 -0.85 -10.09
C PHE A 99 10.94 -0.16 -11.22
N GLY A 100 10.83 -0.79 -12.40
CA GLY A 100 10.12 -0.24 -13.56
C GLY A 100 8.62 -0.51 -13.58
N TYR A 101 8.06 -1.23 -12.59
CA TYR A 101 6.62 -1.44 -12.51
C TYR A 101 5.92 -0.22 -11.89
N ASP A 102 5.10 0.44 -12.69
CA ASP A 102 4.32 1.60 -12.29
C ASP A 102 2.99 1.22 -11.61
N VAL A 103 3.06 1.00 -10.30
CA VAL A 103 1.87 0.75 -9.46
C VAL A 103 0.97 1.99 -9.35
N VAL A 104 1.50 3.20 -9.54
CA VAL A 104 0.74 4.45 -9.41
C VAL A 104 -0.29 4.55 -10.52
N SER A 105 0.11 4.27 -11.77
CA SER A 105 -0.80 4.23 -12.92
C SER A 105 -1.88 3.16 -12.77
N ASP A 106 -1.57 1.97 -12.26
CA ASP A 106 -2.56 0.92 -12.07
C ASP A 106 -3.57 1.26 -10.95
N VAL A 107 -3.11 1.84 -9.83
CA VAL A 107 -3.99 2.31 -8.76
C VAL A 107 -4.86 3.48 -9.25
N LEU A 108 -4.29 4.40 -10.03
CA LEU A 108 -5.03 5.51 -10.64
C LEU A 108 -6.14 4.96 -11.55
N LYS A 109 -5.80 4.04 -12.45
CA LYS A 109 -6.76 3.42 -13.36
C LYS A 109 -7.87 2.70 -12.59
N ALA A 110 -7.54 1.90 -11.59
CA ALA A 110 -8.53 1.20 -10.77
C ALA A 110 -9.43 2.17 -9.99
N SER A 111 -8.88 3.31 -9.53
CA SER A 111 -9.65 4.36 -8.86
C SER A 111 -10.60 5.08 -9.82
N GLU A 112 -10.20 5.29 -11.08
CA GLU A 112 -11.03 5.94 -12.11
C GLU A 112 -12.12 5.02 -12.66
N THR A 113 -11.83 3.73 -12.87
CA THR A 113 -12.78 2.77 -13.46
C THR A 113 -13.65 2.08 -12.41
N GLY A 114 -13.17 2.00 -11.17
CA GLY A 114 -13.76 1.18 -10.11
C GLY A 114 -13.48 -0.32 -10.24
N ASP A 115 -12.75 -0.75 -11.29
CA ASP A 115 -12.37 -2.15 -11.50
C ASP A 115 -10.96 -2.42 -10.97
N TRP A 116 -10.89 -3.11 -9.85
CA TRP A 116 -9.64 -3.42 -9.14
C TRP A 116 -9.04 -4.76 -9.54
N LYS A 117 -9.78 -5.60 -10.25
CA LYS A 117 -9.33 -6.95 -10.62
C LYS A 117 -8.04 -6.95 -11.45
N PRO A 118 -7.87 -6.09 -12.47
CA PRO A 118 -6.63 -6.04 -13.24
C PRO A 118 -5.40 -5.72 -12.36
N LEU A 119 -5.53 -4.78 -11.42
CA LEU A 119 -4.45 -4.45 -10.49
C LEU A 119 -4.10 -5.68 -9.63
N PHE A 120 -5.08 -6.35 -9.04
CA PHE A 120 -4.84 -7.52 -8.19
C PHE A 120 -4.12 -8.66 -8.92
N ILE A 121 -4.49 -8.93 -10.18
CA ILE A 121 -3.81 -9.93 -11.01
C ILE A 121 -2.36 -9.53 -11.29
N THR A 122 -2.11 -8.26 -11.63
CA THR A 122 -0.75 -7.76 -11.84
C THR A 122 0.09 -7.88 -10.56
N LEU A 123 -0.47 -7.51 -9.40
CA LEU A 123 0.22 -7.62 -8.11
C LEU A 123 0.53 -9.07 -7.74
N GLU A 124 -0.37 -10.01 -8.03
CA GLU A 124 -0.10 -11.45 -7.84
C GLU A 124 1.13 -11.89 -8.62
N GLN A 125 1.20 -11.54 -9.91
CA GLN A 125 2.36 -11.87 -10.75
C GLN A 125 3.65 -11.29 -10.17
N LYS A 126 3.62 -10.03 -9.72
CA LYS A 126 4.79 -9.40 -9.09
C LYS A 126 5.22 -10.11 -7.81
N VAL A 127 4.28 -10.55 -6.97
CA VAL A 127 4.61 -11.30 -5.76
C VAL A 127 5.17 -12.68 -6.08
N LEU A 128 4.66 -13.37 -7.10
CA LEU A 128 5.21 -14.65 -7.54
C LEU A 128 6.68 -14.53 -7.95
N ASP A 129 7.04 -13.42 -8.61
CA ASP A 129 8.41 -13.16 -9.07
C ASP A 129 9.36 -12.69 -7.96
N THR A 130 8.88 -11.84 -7.04
CA THR A 130 9.75 -11.05 -6.14
C THR A 130 9.47 -11.23 -4.65
N GLY A 131 8.38 -11.93 -4.30
CA GLY A 131 7.93 -12.17 -2.94
C GLY A 131 7.05 -11.06 -2.37
N MET A 132 6.36 -11.37 -1.26
CA MET A 132 5.33 -10.50 -0.68
C MET A 132 5.88 -9.15 -0.18
N SER A 133 7.12 -9.10 0.29
CA SER A 133 7.77 -7.86 0.71
C SER A 133 7.84 -6.82 -0.41
N TYR A 134 7.81 -7.22 -1.68
CA TYR A 134 7.79 -6.27 -2.78
C TYR A 134 6.50 -5.44 -2.82
N LEU A 135 5.34 -6.01 -2.45
CA LEU A 135 4.11 -5.21 -2.33
C LEU A 135 4.24 -4.13 -1.26
N VAL A 136 4.84 -4.47 -0.12
CA VAL A 136 5.09 -3.49 0.95
C VAL A 136 5.98 -2.37 0.43
N VAL A 137 7.05 -2.69 -0.30
CA VAL A 137 7.90 -1.67 -0.95
C VAL A 137 7.10 -0.78 -1.88
N LEU A 138 6.31 -1.35 -2.81
CA LEU A 138 5.51 -0.58 -3.76
C LEU A 138 4.54 0.38 -3.07
N MET A 139 3.76 -0.14 -2.12
CA MET A 139 2.68 0.60 -1.48
C MET A 139 3.20 1.60 -0.45
N PHE A 140 4.27 1.29 0.28
CA PHE A 140 4.90 2.27 1.17
C PHE A 140 5.55 3.40 0.39
N SER A 141 6.20 3.11 -0.72
CA SER A 141 6.73 4.16 -1.61
C SER A 141 5.62 5.03 -2.17
N LEU A 142 4.46 4.45 -2.50
CA LEU A 142 3.31 5.23 -2.95
C LEU A 142 2.77 6.13 -1.84
N ILE A 143 2.65 5.64 -0.60
CA ILE A 143 2.22 6.44 0.55
C ILE A 143 3.26 7.54 0.89
N ALA A 144 4.55 7.25 0.77
CA ALA A 144 5.62 8.21 1.03
C ALA A 144 5.74 9.27 -0.07
N GLY A 145 5.53 8.88 -1.33
CA GLY A 145 5.70 9.74 -2.51
C GLY A 145 4.55 10.69 -2.79
N THR A 146 3.47 10.66 -2.01
CA THR A 146 2.34 11.59 -2.18
C THR A 146 1.63 11.91 -0.87
N THR A 147 0.86 13.00 -0.86
CA THR A 147 0.04 13.40 0.28
C THR A 147 -1.37 12.88 0.06
N LEU A 148 -1.71 11.79 0.76
CA LEU A 148 -3.02 11.15 0.68
C LEU A 148 -3.89 11.56 1.86
N GLY A 149 -5.18 11.75 1.60
CA GLY A 149 -6.19 11.78 2.65
C GLY A 149 -6.45 10.40 3.25
N ILE A 150 -7.22 10.35 4.34
CA ILE A 150 -7.54 9.11 5.06
C ILE A 150 -8.15 8.05 4.14
N PHE A 151 -9.06 8.43 3.24
CA PHE A 151 -9.63 7.50 2.25
C PHE A 151 -8.55 6.84 1.39
N GLY A 152 -7.62 7.62 0.83
CA GLY A 152 -6.59 7.09 -0.06
C GLY A 152 -5.66 6.13 0.66
N VAL A 153 -5.21 6.52 1.86
CA VAL A 153 -4.38 5.66 2.72
C VAL A 153 -5.11 4.37 3.09
N ALA A 154 -6.40 4.45 3.43
CA ALA A 154 -7.21 3.27 3.72
C ALA A 154 -7.28 2.31 2.51
N ILE A 155 -7.46 2.82 1.29
CA ILE A 155 -7.50 2.01 0.07
C ILE A 155 -6.17 1.30 -0.18
N ILE A 156 -5.05 2.03 -0.14
CA ILE A 156 -3.72 1.46 -0.41
C ILE A 156 -3.34 0.42 0.64
N THR A 157 -3.61 0.71 1.91
CA THR A 157 -3.34 -0.24 3.00
C THR A 157 -4.29 -1.43 2.94
N ALA A 158 -5.54 -1.26 2.50
CA ALA A 158 -6.45 -2.38 2.30
C ALA A 158 -5.96 -3.35 1.22
N ILE A 159 -5.35 -2.84 0.14
CA ILE A 159 -4.67 -3.69 -0.85
C ILE A 159 -3.58 -4.52 -0.14
N LEU A 160 -2.68 -3.88 0.64
CA LEU A 160 -1.65 -4.62 1.39
C LEU A 160 -2.24 -5.68 2.32
N CYS A 161 -3.22 -5.31 3.14
CA CYS A 161 -3.86 -6.23 4.08
C CYS A 161 -4.46 -7.43 3.34
N SER A 162 -5.10 -7.22 2.19
CA SER A 162 -5.73 -8.31 1.44
C SER A 162 -4.74 -9.41 1.01
N PHE A 163 -3.50 -9.05 0.67
CA PHE A 163 -2.44 -10.01 0.30
C PHE A 163 -1.65 -10.55 1.50
N VAL A 164 -1.37 -9.69 2.49
CA VAL A 164 -0.49 -10.02 3.63
C VAL A 164 -1.26 -10.66 4.77
N ASP A 165 -2.33 -10.03 5.24
CA ASP A 165 -3.17 -10.54 6.31
C ASP A 165 -4.53 -9.82 6.32
N LYS A 166 -5.54 -10.51 5.77
CA LYS A 166 -6.91 -9.97 5.65
C LYS A 166 -7.57 -9.67 6.99
N TYR A 167 -7.10 -10.25 8.10
CA TYR A 167 -7.67 -9.96 9.42
C TYR A 167 -7.35 -8.53 9.90
N ILE A 168 -6.27 -7.93 9.37
CA ILE A 168 -5.90 -6.54 9.68
C ILE A 168 -6.92 -5.55 9.11
N LEU A 169 -7.64 -5.89 8.03
CA LEU A 169 -8.71 -5.03 7.47
C LEU A 169 -9.77 -4.66 8.49
N ASN A 170 -10.07 -5.55 9.44
CA ASN A 170 -11.07 -5.30 10.48
C ASN A 170 -10.63 -4.20 11.46
N ALA A 171 -9.33 -4.06 11.69
CA ALA A 171 -8.76 -3.07 12.60
C ALA A 171 -8.39 -1.75 11.90
N LEU A 172 -8.36 -1.74 10.56
CA LEU A 172 -7.88 -0.59 9.78
C LEU A 172 -8.77 0.65 9.96
N ASN A 173 -10.09 0.48 10.01
CA ASN A 173 -11.02 1.58 10.25
C ASN A 173 -10.78 2.24 11.62
N ASP A 174 -10.70 1.42 12.67
CA ASP A 174 -10.45 1.89 14.03
C ASP A 174 -9.07 2.55 14.18
N ALA A 175 -8.06 2.05 13.45
CA ALA A 175 -6.72 2.61 13.44
C ALA A 175 -6.66 3.98 12.76
N LEU A 176 -7.50 4.21 11.75
CA LEU A 176 -7.61 5.47 11.01
C LEU A 176 -8.68 6.43 11.57
N GLY A 177 -9.44 6.00 12.59
CA GLY A 177 -10.47 6.81 13.24
C GLY A 177 -11.72 7.05 12.39
N ILE A 178 -12.13 6.07 11.57
CA ILE A 178 -13.22 6.18 10.59
C ILE A 178 -14.38 5.22 10.80
#